data_AF-A0A1F9PP00-F1
#
_entry.id   AF-A0A1F9PP00-F1
#
_cell.length_a   1.000
_cell.length_b   1.000
_cell.length_c   1.000
_cell.angle_alpha   90.00
_cell.angle_beta   90.00
_cell.angle_gamma   90.00
#
_symmetry.space_group_name_H-M   'P 1'
#
loop_
_entity.id
_entity.type
_entity.pdbx_description
1 polymer ?
#
loop_
_entity_poly.entity_id
_entity_poly.type
_entity_poly.pdbx_seq_one_letter_code
_entity_poly.pdbx_strand_id
1 'polypeptide(L)'
;MIYTTQRGETFDLEKDFSSPERHILQKLLIWKDMAASVEEFRLKKEEALRKGWGDSGPVQESRNLQSITRDFEEQVALRIRAAKPGQG
;
A
#
# COMPACT_ATOMS: atom_id res chain seq x y z
N MET A 1 2.58 3.97 -14.98
CA MET A 1 1.20 3.84 -14.47
C MET A 1 1.01 5.01 -13.54
N ILE A 2 0.01 5.85 -13.80
CA ILE A 2 -0.27 7.00 -12.94
C ILE A 2 -1.26 6.57 -11.86
N TYR A 3 -0.94 6.83 -10.59
CA TYR A 3 -1.80 6.58 -9.45
C TYR A 3 -2.22 7.90 -8.83
N THR A 4 -3.51 8.07 -8.58
CA THR A 4 -4.04 9.24 -7.90
C THR A 4 -4.64 8.82 -6.56
N THR A 5 -4.13 9.40 -5.47
CA THR A 5 -4.64 9.16 -4.11
C THR A 5 -6.02 9.79 -3.94
N GLN A 6 -6.75 9.36 -2.92
CA GLN A 6 -8.01 10.00 -2.52
C GLN A 6 -7.83 11.46 -2.08
N ARG A 7 -6.60 11.84 -1.72
CA ARG A 7 -6.21 13.20 -1.35
C ARG A 7 -5.92 14.09 -2.58
N GLY A 8 -5.99 13.54 -3.79
CA GLY A 8 -5.71 14.25 -5.04
C GLY A 8 -4.22 14.32 -5.41
N GLU A 9 -3.35 13.61 -4.68
CA GLU A 9 -1.94 13.52 -5.02
C GLU A 9 -1.75 12.53 -6.15
N THR A 10 -0.96 12.90 -7.16
CA THR A 10 -0.72 12.07 -8.33
C THR A 10 0.73 11.61 -8.33
N PHE A 11 0.94 10.31 -8.46
CA PHE A 11 2.24 9.68 -8.48
C PHE A 11 2.41 8.89 -9.77
N ASP A 12 3.54 9.08 -10.46
CA ASP A 12 3.93 8.22 -11.56
C ASP A 12 4.69 7.01 -11.00
N LEU A 13 4.00 5.87 -10.91
CA LEU A 13 4.59 4.64 -10.37
C LEU A 13 5.88 4.23 -11.11
N GLU A 14 6.07 4.69 -12.35
CA GLU A 14 7.23 4.36 -13.17
C GLU A 14 8.35 5.42 -13.14
N LYS A 15 8.14 6.58 -12.54
CA LYS A 15 9.18 7.62 -12.43
C LYS A 15 9.48 8.00 -10.98
N ASP A 16 8.46 8.03 -10.14
CA ASP A 16 8.54 8.47 -8.74
C ASP A 16 9.02 7.38 -7.78
N PHE A 17 9.19 6.14 -8.26
CA PHE A 17 9.58 4.99 -7.45
C PHE A 17 10.71 4.22 -8.11
N SER A 18 11.62 3.70 -7.30
CA SER A 18 12.64 2.76 -7.73
C SER A 18 12.03 1.38 -8.07
N SER A 19 12.74 0.57 -8.86
CA SER A 19 12.32 -0.81 -9.16
C SER A 19 11.86 -1.60 -7.92
N PRO A 20 12.62 -1.67 -6.80
CA PRO A 20 12.17 -2.41 -5.62
C PRO A 20 10.89 -1.84 -4.99
N GLU A 21 10.70 -0.52 -4.98
CA GLU A 21 9.48 0.10 -4.46
C GLU A 21 8.26 -0.21 -5.33
N ARG A 22 8.41 -0.22 -6.67
CA ARG A 22 7.33 -0.61 -7.59
C ARG A 22 6.85 -2.03 -7.34
N HIS A 23 7.79 -2.94 -7.06
CA HIS A 23 7.47 -4.31 -6.73
C HIS A 23 6.70 -4.43 -5.41
N ILE A 24 7.09 -3.65 -4.40
CA ILE A 24 6.36 -3.56 -3.13
C ILE A 24 4.95 -3.01 -3.36
N LEU A 25 4.82 -1.93 -4.15
CA LEU A 25 3.53 -1.34 -4.48
C LEU A 25 2.58 -2.32 -5.16
N GLN A 26 3.08 -3.12 -6.11
CA GLN A 26 2.26 -4.15 -6.77
C GLN A 26 1.72 -5.17 -5.77
N LYS A 27 2.56 -5.64 -4.82
CA LYS A 27 2.10 -6.53 -3.74
C LYS A 27 1.08 -5.85 -2.85
N LEU A 28 1.33 -4.59 -2.48
CA LEU A 28 0.43 -3.83 -1.61
C LEU A 28 -0.92 -3.55 -2.25
N LEU A 29 -0.98 -3.32 -3.56
CA LEU A 29 -2.25 -3.16 -4.28
C LEU A 29 -3.14 -4.40 -4.15
N ILE A 30 -2.55 -5.59 -4.17
CA ILE A 30 -3.26 -6.86 -3.94
C ILE A 30 -3.70 -6.96 -2.48
N TRP A 31 -2.79 -6.71 -1.54
CA TRP A 31 -3.11 -6.75 -0.11
C TRP A 31 -4.16 -5.72 0.31
N LYS A 32 -4.26 -4.59 -0.39
CA LYS A 32 -5.29 -3.57 -0.14
C LYS A 32 -6.70 -4.15 -0.27
N ASP A 33 -6.88 -5.09 -1.21
CA ASP A 33 -8.17 -5.75 -1.41
C ASP A 33 -8.32 -7.00 -0.53
N MET A 34 -7.22 -7.70 -0.24
CA MET A 34 -7.28 -8.94 0.54
C MET A 34 -7.28 -8.74 2.05
N ALA A 35 -6.76 -7.62 2.55
CA ALA A 35 -6.59 -7.39 3.98
C ALA A 35 -7.93 -7.34 4.72
N ALA A 36 -8.04 -8.10 5.80
CA ALA A 36 -9.21 -8.13 6.67
C ALA A 36 -9.23 -6.95 7.66
N SER A 37 -8.07 -6.34 7.93
CA SER A 37 -7.86 -5.24 8.86
C SER A 37 -6.78 -4.27 8.37
N VAL A 38 -6.85 -3.00 8.78
CA VAL A 38 -5.77 -2.02 8.53
C VAL A 38 -4.46 -2.47 9.17
N GLU A 39 -4.53 -3.09 10.36
CA GLU A 39 -3.36 -3.66 11.04
C GLU A 39 -2.73 -4.80 10.23
N GLU A 40 -3.54 -5.68 9.63
CA GLU A 40 -3.04 -6.75 8.76
C GLU A 40 -2.33 -6.16 7.54
N PHE A 41 -2.91 -5.13 6.92
CA PHE A 41 -2.28 -4.41 5.82
C PHE A 41 -0.93 -3.80 6.24
N ARG A 42 -0.84 -3.19 7.43
CA ARG A 42 0.41 -2.64 7.98
C ARG A 42 1.49 -3.69 8.15
N LEU A 43 1.13 -4.83 8.75
CA LEU A 43 2.06 -5.95 8.91
C LEU A 43 2.58 -6.47 7.57
N LYS A 44 1.70 -6.57 6.57
CA LYS A 44 2.09 -6.95 5.19
C LYS A 44 2.97 -5.90 4.53
N LYS A 45 2.75 -4.62 4.79
CA LYS A 45 3.62 -3.52 4.35
C LYS A 45 5.02 -3.64 4.95
N GLU A 46 5.12 -3.77 6.27
CA GLU A 46 6.41 -3.92 6.94
C GLU A 46 7.15 -5.18 6.48
N GLU A 47 6.43 -6.30 6.30
CA GLU A 47 7.01 -7.52 5.74
C GLU A 47 7.55 -7.31 4.32
N ALA A 48 6.80 -6.60 3.46
CA ALA A 48 7.22 -6.30 2.09
C ALA A 48 8.43 -5.36 2.04
N LEU A 49 8.48 -4.35 2.92
CA LEU A 49 9.63 -3.45 3.05
C LEU A 49 10.87 -4.20 3.57
N ARG A 50 10.70 -5.09 4.55
CA ARG A 50 11.81 -5.84 5.16
C ARG A 50 12.39 -6.90 4.24
N LYS A 51 11.55 -7.70 3.58
CA LYS A 51 11.99 -8.76 2.65
C LYS A 51 12.39 -8.21 1.28
N GLY A 52 11.88 -7.04 0.93
CA GLY A 52 12.00 -6.49 -0.41
C GLY A 52 11.38 -7.42 -1.47
N TRP A 53 11.87 -7.29 -2.70
CA TRP A 53 11.50 -8.19 -3.79
C TRP A 53 12.46 -9.38 -3.84
N GLY A 54 11.98 -10.59 -3.55
CA GLY A 54 12.77 -11.83 -3.68
C GLY A 54 14.03 -11.86 -2.82
N ASP A 55 13.96 -11.42 -1.56
CA ASP A 55 15.10 -11.31 -0.65
C ASP A 55 16.22 -10.36 -1.15
N SER A 56 15.88 -9.38 -2.00
CA SER A 56 16.79 -8.28 -2.37
C SER A 56 17.21 -7.39 -1.18
N GLY A 57 16.69 -7.66 0.02
CA GLY A 57 17.01 -6.96 1.25
C GLY A 57 16.01 -5.86 1.62
N PRO A 58 16.24 -5.17 2.75
CA PRO A 58 15.36 -4.12 3.22
C PRO A 58 15.32 -2.96 2.24
N VAL A 59 14.11 -2.56 1.85
CA VAL A 59 13.87 -1.40 0.98
C VAL A 59 13.57 -0.20 1.87
N GLN A 60 14.35 0.86 1.68
CA GLN A 60 14.10 2.11 2.39
C GLN A 60 12.82 2.76 1.85
N GLU A 61 11.86 3.03 2.74
CA GLU A 61 10.61 3.69 2.38
C GLU A 61 10.87 5.16 2.00
N SER A 62 10.62 5.52 0.73
CA SER A 62 10.62 6.92 0.31
C SER A 62 9.36 7.64 0.79
N ARG A 63 9.39 8.98 0.85
CA ARG A 63 8.21 9.81 1.20
C ARG A 63 7.00 9.53 0.29
N ASN A 64 7.26 9.26 -0.99
CA ASN A 64 6.23 8.90 -1.96
C ASN A 64 5.57 7.56 -1.60
N LEU A 65 6.37 6.56 -1.23
CA LEU A 65 5.89 5.24 -0.80
C LEU A 65 5.10 5.33 0.50
N GLN A 66 5.56 6.14 1.45
CA GLN A 66 4.82 6.42 2.66
C GLN A 66 3.45 7.06 2.38
N SER A 67 3.40 8.04 1.46
CA SER A 67 2.16 8.75 1.15
C SER A 67 1.12 7.86 0.48
N ILE A 68 1.53 7.07 -0.53
CA ILE A 68 0.64 6.12 -1.22
C ILE A 68 0.23 4.95 -0.32
N THR A 69 1.12 4.43 0.54
CA THR A 69 0.76 3.36 1.47
C THR A 69 -0.24 3.83 2.53
N ARG A 70 -0.14 5.09 2.97
CA ARG A 70 -1.14 5.70 3.85
C ARG A 70 -2.51 5.82 3.16
N ASP A 71 -2.54 6.20 1.88
CA ASP A 71 -3.77 6.22 1.08
C ASP A 71 -4.38 4.80 0.95
N PHE A 72 -3.54 3.76 0.82
CA PHE A 72 -4.00 2.38 0.85
C PHE A 72 -4.59 1.98 2.20
N GLU A 73 -3.99 2.38 3.32
CA GLU A 73 -4.56 2.16 4.66
C GLU A 73 -5.93 2.81 4.82
N GLU A 74 -6.09 4.05 4.35
CA GLU A 74 -7.37 4.77 4.35
C GLU A 74 -8.42 4.02 3.52
N GLN A 75 -8.04 3.52 2.34
CA GLN A 75 -8.91 2.70 1.49
C GLN A 75 -9.30 1.36 2.10
N VAL A 76 -8.37 0.66 2.74
CA VAL A 76 -8.64 -0.59 3.47
C VAL A 76 -9.65 -0.31 4.59
N ALA A 77 -9.45 0.76 5.36
CA ALA A 77 -10.36 1.16 6.43
C ALA A 77 -11.76 1.46 5.89
N LEU A 78 -11.86 2.22 4.79
CA LEU A 78 -13.13 2.53 4.12
C LEU A 78 -13.82 1.28 3.60
N ARG A 79 -13.08 0.39 2.93
CA ARG A 79 -13.58 -0.90 2.43
C ARG A 79 -14.14 -1.75 3.56
N ILE A 80 -13.36 -1.95 4.63
CA ILE A 80 -13.78 -2.78 5.77
C ILE A 80 -15.02 -2.18 6.45
N ARG A 81 -15.06 -0.85 6.60
CA ARG A 81 -16.22 -0.15 7.16
C ARG A 81 -17.46 -0.30 6.26
N ALA A 82 -17.31 -0.22 4.95
CA ALA A 82 -18.39 -0.43 3.99
C ALA A 82 -18.85 -1.90 3.92
N ALA A 83 -17.91 -2.85 4.06
CA ALA A 83 -18.16 -4.29 4.07
C ALA A 83 -18.77 -4.82 5.37
N LYS A 84 -18.87 -3.98 6.41
CA LYS A 84 -19.70 -4.24 7.59
C LYS A 84 -21.05 -3.53 7.42
N PRO A 85 -22.04 -4.11 6.70
CA PRO A 85 -23.40 -3.60 6.76
C PRO A 85 -23.93 -3.82 8.18
N GLY A 86 -24.37 -2.74 8.84
CA GLY A 86 -25.25 -2.75 10.01
C GLY A 86 -24.96 -3.78 11.10
N GLN A 87 -24.16 -3.42 12.09
CA GLN A 87 -24.55 -3.73 13.48
C GLN A 87 -25.30 -2.52 13.99
N GLY A 88 -26.61 -2.53 13.76
CA GLY A 88 -27.59 -1.57 14.26
C GLY A 88 -28.90 -2.30 14.42
#